data_AF-A0A7S3KHA4-F1
#
_entry.id   AF-A0A7S3KHA4-F1
#
_cell.length_a   1.000
_cell.length_b   1.000
_cell.length_c   1.000
_cell.angle_alpha   90.00
_cell.angle_beta   90.00
_cell.angle_gamma   90.00
#
_symmetry.space_group_name_H-M   'P 1'
#
loop_
_entity.id
_entity.type
_entity.pdbx_description
1 polymer ?
#
loop_
_entity_poly.entity_id
_entity_poly.type
_entity_poly.pdbx_seq_one_letter_code
_entity_poly.pdbx_strand_id
1 'polypeptide(L)'
;LNAYCKGIKSEEHEFMSPMILPDKVLKKFPSFKCVVAGLDPLRDDGYKFAYRIHKLGGKVSLAEYTKLPHGFLNYDMFPFLAKESNQAIKQSAMWFKLEMTKKTLCKSFGHRNLENYVIYQSKKLHNEGDIAAEVQSEVPLWKR
;
A
#
# COMPACT_ATOMS: atom_id res chain seq x y z
N LEU A 1 3.23 -16.99 19.11
CA LEU A 1 4.24 -17.24 18.05
C LEU A 1 4.48 -18.72 17.78
N ASN A 2 4.71 -19.58 18.77
CA ASN A 2 4.95 -21.03 18.54
C ASN A 2 3.90 -21.75 17.69
N ALA A 3 2.62 -21.36 17.77
CA ALA A 3 1.57 -21.94 16.91
C ALA A 3 1.79 -21.67 15.40
N TYR A 4 2.37 -20.53 15.05
CA TYR A 4 2.66 -20.14 13.66
C TYR A 4 4.07 -20.53 13.24
N CYS A 5 5.05 -20.33 14.12
CA CYS A 5 6.46 -20.49 13.78
C CYS A 5 7.02 -21.88 14.07
N LYS A 6 6.34 -22.71 14.89
CA LYS A 6 6.75 -24.09 15.23
C LYS A 6 8.22 -24.23 15.65
N GLY A 7 8.73 -23.27 16.41
CA GLY A 7 10.13 -23.23 16.87
C GLY A 7 11.12 -22.59 15.90
N ILE A 8 10.68 -22.20 14.69
CA ILE A 8 11.47 -21.36 13.77
C ILE A 8 11.44 -19.93 14.29
N LYS A 9 12.57 -19.23 14.23
CA LYS A 9 12.61 -17.78 14.48
C LYS A 9 12.06 -17.03 13.28
N SER A 10 11.01 -16.24 13.50
CA SER A 10 10.30 -15.52 12.44
C SER A 10 11.20 -14.57 11.65
N GLU A 11 12.12 -13.91 12.35
CA GLU A 11 13.04 -12.89 11.85
C GLU A 11 14.15 -13.45 10.96
N GLU A 12 14.42 -14.75 11.04
CA GLU A 12 15.46 -15.44 10.27
C GLU A 12 14.89 -16.20 9.06
N HIS A 13 13.57 -16.22 8.88
CA HIS A 13 12.93 -17.04 7.86
C HIS A 13 12.19 -16.18 6.81
N GLU A 14 12.63 -16.25 5.55
CA GLU A 14 12.18 -15.37 4.46
C GLU A 14 10.67 -15.42 4.18
N PHE A 15 10.03 -16.59 4.36
CA PHE A 15 8.58 -16.74 4.18
C PHE A 15 7.75 -16.24 5.37
N MET A 16 8.39 -16.01 6.53
CA MET A 16 7.74 -15.42 7.71
C MET A 16 8.01 -13.92 7.78
N SER A 17 9.22 -13.50 7.40
CA SER A 17 9.66 -12.11 7.35
C SER A 17 10.11 -11.76 5.92
N PRO A 18 9.19 -11.35 5.02
CA PRO A 18 9.53 -10.98 3.65
C PRO A 18 10.56 -9.85 3.54
N MET A 19 10.76 -9.08 4.61
CA MET A 19 11.74 -8.01 4.69
C MET A 19 13.19 -8.50 4.56
N ILE A 20 13.48 -9.79 4.73
CA ILE A 20 14.83 -10.36 4.53
C ILE A 20 15.01 -11.07 3.19
N LEU A 21 13.98 -11.11 2.33
CA LEU A 21 14.08 -11.72 0.99
C LEU A 21 15.25 -11.15 0.19
N PRO A 22 16.01 -11.93 -0.59
CA PRO A 22 17.11 -11.41 -1.40
C PRO A 22 16.64 -10.38 -2.44
N ASP A 23 17.46 -9.37 -2.74
CA ASP A 23 17.12 -8.32 -3.71
C ASP A 23 16.79 -8.88 -5.10
N LYS A 24 17.44 -9.98 -5.50
CA LYS A 24 17.15 -10.70 -6.76
C LYS A 24 15.69 -11.19 -6.85
N VAL A 25 15.06 -11.48 -5.71
CA VAL A 25 13.65 -11.88 -5.61
C VAL A 25 12.77 -10.64 -5.61
N LEU A 26 13.09 -9.63 -4.80
CA LEU A 26 12.31 -8.40 -4.71
C LEU A 26 12.28 -7.58 -6.01
N LYS A 27 13.33 -7.63 -6.83
CA LYS A 27 13.33 -7.04 -8.18
C LYS A 27 12.25 -7.62 -9.10
N LYS A 28 11.79 -8.85 -8.83
CA LYS A 28 10.74 -9.54 -9.60
C LYS A 28 9.36 -9.40 -8.97
N PHE A 29 9.23 -8.60 -7.90
CA PHE A 29 7.95 -8.42 -7.23
C PHE A 29 6.95 -7.73 -8.18
N PRO A 30 5.67 -8.15 -8.18
CA PRO A 30 4.65 -7.53 -9.02
C PRO A 30 4.40 -6.07 -8.60
N SER A 31 3.57 -5.36 -9.38
CA SER A 31 3.02 -4.05 -8.96
C SER A 31 2.49 -4.16 -7.53
N PHE A 32 3.08 -3.39 -6.62
CA PHE A 32 2.81 -3.49 -5.19
C PHE A 32 1.94 -2.31 -4.75
N LYS A 33 0.77 -2.64 -4.21
CA LYS A 33 -0.17 -1.68 -3.64
C LYS A 33 -0.26 -1.96 -2.15
N CYS A 34 0.03 -0.96 -1.34
CA CYS A 34 0.05 -1.09 0.12
C CYS A 34 -0.85 -0.03 0.75
N VAL A 35 -1.68 -0.45 1.69
CA VAL A 35 -2.45 0.45 2.54
C VAL A 35 -1.98 0.23 3.96
N VAL A 36 -1.60 1.30 4.65
CA VAL A 36 -1.10 1.24 6.03
C VAL A 36 -1.97 2.10 6.94
N ALA A 37 -2.19 1.62 8.16
CA ALA A 37 -2.83 2.39 9.22
C ALA A 37 -1.78 3.18 10.01
N GLY A 38 -2.11 4.41 10.42
CA GLY A 38 -1.20 5.25 11.19
C GLY A 38 -1.09 4.83 12.65
N LEU A 39 -2.15 4.24 13.22
CA LEU A 39 -2.18 3.73 14.60
C LEU A 39 -1.95 2.21 14.62
N ASP A 40 -1.05 1.73 13.78
CA ASP A 40 -0.72 0.31 13.61
C ASP A 40 0.75 0.05 13.97
N PRO A 41 1.08 -0.87 14.89
CA PRO A 41 2.46 -1.23 15.17
C PRO A 41 3.21 -1.77 13.93
N LEU A 42 2.51 -2.26 12.91
CA LEU A 42 3.09 -2.77 11.67
C LEU A 42 3.30 -1.68 10.59
N ARG A 43 2.91 -0.44 10.87
CA ARG A 43 2.99 0.69 9.93
C ARG A 43 4.38 0.81 9.30
N ASP A 44 5.41 0.86 10.14
CA ASP A 44 6.78 1.10 9.71
C ASP A 44 7.33 -0.04 8.85
N ASP A 45 6.94 -1.28 9.13
CA ASP A 45 7.37 -2.43 8.33
C ASP A 45 6.70 -2.42 6.95
N GLY A 46 5.44 -1.99 6.87
CA GLY A 46 4.77 -1.70 5.59
C GLY A 46 5.52 -0.66 4.76
N TYR A 47 5.94 0.45 5.38
CA TYR A 47 6.77 1.48 4.73
C TYR A 47 8.12 0.95 4.29
N LYS A 48 8.84 0.24 5.16
CA LYS A 48 10.17 -0.30 4.86
C LYS A 48 10.10 -1.27 3.68
N PHE A 49 9.11 -2.16 3.65
CA PHE A 49 8.95 -3.13 2.58
C PHE A 49 8.61 -2.46 1.24
N ALA A 50 7.65 -1.53 1.26
CA ALA A 50 7.30 -0.71 0.10
C ALA A 50 8.51 0.07 -0.45
N TYR A 51 9.27 0.70 0.44
CA TYR A 51 10.46 1.46 0.10
C TYR A 51 11.57 0.57 -0.48
N ARG A 52 11.78 -0.63 0.07
CA ARG A 52 12.77 -1.58 -0.43
C ARG A 52 12.46 -2.01 -1.86
N ILE A 53 11.20 -2.31 -2.18
CA ILE A 53 10.77 -2.64 -3.54
C ILE A 53 10.96 -1.43 -4.48
N HIS A 54 10.58 -0.23 -4.04
CA HIS A 54 10.74 0.99 -4.82
C HIS A 54 12.22 1.28 -5.15
N LYS A 55 13.11 1.16 -4.16
CA LYS A 55 14.57 1.30 -4.30
C LYS A 55 15.17 0.36 -5.35
N LEU A 56 14.57 -0.81 -5.53
CA LEU A 56 14.98 -1.82 -6.50
C LEU A 56 14.34 -1.63 -7.89
N GLY A 57 13.65 -0.51 -8.12
CA GLY A 57 12.98 -0.18 -9.39
C GLY A 57 11.56 -0.74 -9.53
N GLY A 58 10.99 -1.30 -8.46
CA GLY A 58 9.63 -1.84 -8.48
C GLY A 58 8.55 -0.75 -8.53
N LYS A 59 7.39 -1.10 -9.11
CA LYS A 59 6.21 -0.23 -9.18
C LYS A 59 5.44 -0.31 -7.87
N VAL A 60 5.49 0.74 -7.06
CA VAL A 60 4.89 0.78 -5.72
C VAL A 60 3.89 1.92 -5.60
N SER A 61 2.77 1.68 -4.95
CA SER A 61 1.89 2.74 -4.44
C SER A 61 1.53 2.44 -3.00
N LEU A 62 1.68 3.44 -2.13
CA LEU A 62 1.38 3.34 -0.70
C LEU A 62 0.42 4.47 -0.30
N ALA A 63 -0.64 4.12 0.42
CA ALA A 63 -1.59 5.06 1.00
C ALA A 63 -1.65 4.85 2.52
N GLU A 64 -1.55 5.95 3.26
CA GLU A 64 -1.64 5.95 4.72
C GLU A 64 -2.96 6.54 5.22
N TYR A 65 -3.61 5.80 6.13
CA TYR A 65 -4.78 6.23 6.89
C TYR A 65 -4.38 6.50 8.34
N THR A 66 -3.98 7.73 8.61
CA THR A 66 -3.24 8.14 9.82
C THR A 66 -3.97 7.90 11.14
N LYS A 67 -5.31 7.92 11.15
CA LYS A 67 -6.12 7.75 12.37
C LYS A 67 -6.73 6.36 12.49
N LEU A 68 -6.55 5.51 11.49
CA LEU A 68 -7.10 4.17 11.52
C LEU A 68 -6.16 3.24 12.31
N PRO A 69 -6.70 2.33 13.14
CA PRO A 69 -5.92 1.30 13.80
C PRO A 69 -5.70 0.08 12.89
N HIS A 70 -4.88 -0.86 13.35
CA HIS A 70 -4.72 -2.16 12.69
C HIS A 70 -6.07 -2.82 12.39
N GLY A 71 -6.20 -3.47 11.22
CA GLY A 71 -7.44 -4.18 10.82
C GLY A 71 -8.57 -3.30 10.28
N PHE A 72 -8.32 -2.02 10.02
CA PHE A 72 -9.30 -1.00 9.64
C PHE A 72 -10.22 -1.29 8.44
N LEU A 73 -9.87 -2.23 7.57
CA LEU A 73 -10.75 -2.66 6.48
C LEU A 73 -12.02 -3.36 6.97
N ASN A 74 -12.07 -3.78 8.25
CA ASN A 74 -13.25 -4.41 8.87
C ASN A 74 -14.03 -3.44 9.76
N TYR A 75 -13.67 -2.15 9.77
CA TYR A 75 -14.29 -1.16 10.68
C TYR A 75 -15.31 -0.24 9.99
N ASP A 76 -15.82 -0.65 8.84
CA ASP A 76 -16.85 0.05 8.04
C ASP A 76 -18.19 0.20 8.79
N MET A 77 -18.45 -0.63 9.79
CA MET A 77 -19.66 -0.58 10.63
C MET A 77 -19.47 0.21 11.94
N PHE A 78 -18.24 0.61 12.29
CA PHE A 78 -17.96 1.33 13.54
C PHE A 78 -18.20 2.83 13.33
N PRO A 79 -19.17 3.48 14.00
CA PRO A 79 -19.59 4.84 13.65
C PRO A 79 -18.45 5.88 13.55
N PHE A 80 -17.46 5.79 14.43
CA PHE A 80 -16.34 6.75 14.48
C PHE A 80 -15.20 6.45 13.50
N LEU A 81 -15.13 5.24 12.93
CA LEU A 81 -14.10 4.81 11.97
C LEU A 81 -14.66 4.56 10.57
N ALA A 82 -15.97 4.36 10.46
CA ALA A 82 -16.67 3.93 9.26
C ALA A 82 -16.32 4.77 8.04
N LYS A 83 -16.26 6.10 8.17
CA LYS A 83 -15.96 6.99 7.04
C LYS A 83 -14.56 6.73 6.46
N GLU A 84 -13.53 6.76 7.30
CA GLU A 84 -12.13 6.57 6.84
C GLU A 84 -11.89 5.11 6.42
N SER A 85 -12.49 4.13 7.11
CA SER A 85 -12.46 2.72 6.72
C SER A 85 -13.12 2.48 5.36
N ASN A 86 -14.28 3.08 5.09
CA ASN A 86 -14.94 2.98 3.79
C ASN A 86 -14.12 3.62 2.67
N GLN A 87 -13.39 4.71 2.95
CA GLN A 87 -12.45 5.29 1.97
C GLN A 87 -11.32 4.31 1.64
N ALA A 88 -10.73 3.68 2.65
CA ALA A 88 -9.72 2.64 2.48
C ALA A 88 -10.20 1.43 1.67
N ILE A 89 -11.43 0.96 1.93
CA ILE A 89 -12.05 -0.14 1.18
C ILE A 89 -12.24 0.27 -0.28
N LYS A 90 -12.80 1.46 -0.54
CA LYS A 90 -12.98 1.99 -1.90
C LYS A 90 -11.66 2.15 -2.65
N GLN A 91 -10.62 2.65 -1.99
CA GLN A 91 -9.28 2.79 -2.56
C GLN A 91 -8.70 1.42 -2.95
N SER A 92 -8.81 0.43 -2.06
CA SER A 92 -8.32 -0.93 -2.29
C SER A 92 -9.05 -1.57 -3.48
N ALA A 93 -10.39 -1.47 -3.51
CA ALA A 93 -11.21 -1.96 -4.61
C ALA A 93 -10.88 -1.28 -5.95
N MET A 94 -10.64 0.04 -5.93
CA MET A 94 -10.22 0.79 -7.12
C MET A 94 -8.88 0.30 -7.65
N TRP A 95 -7.88 0.11 -6.77
CA TRP A 95 -6.58 -0.43 -7.17
C TRP A 95 -6.69 -1.84 -7.75
N PHE A 96 -7.48 -2.72 -7.12
CA PHE A 96 -7.76 -4.04 -7.69
C PHE A 96 -8.39 -3.95 -9.07
N LYS A 97 -9.44 -3.13 -9.25
CA LYS A 97 -10.10 -2.93 -10.55
C LYS A 97 -9.11 -2.44 -11.60
N LEU A 98 -8.27 -1.47 -11.27
CA LEU A 98 -7.25 -0.94 -12.19
C LEU A 98 -6.22 -2.01 -12.58
N GLU A 99 -5.68 -2.77 -11.64
CA GLU A 99 -4.68 -3.79 -11.95
C GLU A 99 -5.29 -4.97 -12.73
N MET A 100 -6.54 -5.35 -12.45
CA MET A 100 -7.23 -6.41 -13.19
C MET A 100 -7.61 -5.96 -14.62
N THR A 101 -8.03 -4.71 -14.80
CA THR A 101 -8.43 -4.17 -16.12
C THR A 101 -7.26 -3.79 -17.02
N LYS A 102 -6.08 -3.48 -16.45
CA LYS A 102 -4.84 -3.26 -17.22
C LYS A 102 -4.49 -4.46 -18.13
N LYS A 103 -4.75 -5.69 -17.69
CA LYS A 103 -4.57 -6.89 -18.54
C LYS A 103 -5.53 -6.92 -19.73
N THR A 104 -6.73 -6.36 -19.59
CA THR A 104 -7.73 -6.27 -20.68
C THR A 104 -7.39 -5.17 -21.68
N LEU A 105 -6.86 -4.02 -21.21
CA LEU A 105 -6.44 -2.89 -22.06
C LEU A 105 -5.12 -3.14 -22.82
N CYS A 106 -4.21 -3.94 -22.27
CA CYS A 106 -2.92 -4.23 -22.90
C CYS A 106 -3.03 -5.06 -24.20
N LYS A 107 -4.22 -5.59 -24.54
CA LYS A 107 -4.46 -6.28 -25.82
C LYS A 107 -5.01 -5.36 -26.93
N SER A 108 -5.46 -4.13 -26.66
CA SER A 108 -6.15 -3.31 -27.66
C SER A 108 -5.67 -1.87 -27.83
N PHE A 109 -4.84 -1.32 -26.93
CA PHE A 109 -4.33 0.04 -27.12
C PHE A 109 -2.82 0.11 -26.92
N GLY A 110 -2.14 0.52 -27.99
CA GLY A 110 -0.70 0.74 -28.06
C GLY A 110 -0.19 1.60 -26.90
N HIS A 111 0.99 1.21 -26.42
CA HIS A 111 1.77 1.82 -25.37
C HIS A 111 1.50 3.31 -25.14
N ARG A 112 1.01 3.65 -23.95
CA ARG A 112 1.29 4.93 -23.32
C ARG A 112 1.87 4.68 -21.93
N ASN A 113 3.10 5.15 -21.75
CA ASN A 113 3.87 5.10 -20.51
C ASN A 113 3.09 5.82 -19.39
N LEU A 114 2.83 5.11 -18.29
CA LEU A 114 2.27 5.65 -17.05
C LEU A 114 3.35 5.62 -15.97
N GLU A 115 4.49 6.24 -16.30
CA GLU A 115 5.55 6.50 -15.33
C GLU A 115 5.07 7.63 -14.40
N ASN A 116 5.20 7.40 -13.08
CA ASN A 116 4.95 8.32 -11.94
C ASN A 116 3.61 8.14 -11.20
N TYR A 117 3.64 7.45 -10.04
CA TYR A 117 2.62 7.49 -8.98
C TYR A 117 3.34 7.35 -7.62
N VAL A 118 3.67 8.44 -6.91
CA VAL A 118 2.92 9.24 -5.91
C VAL A 118 2.63 8.51 -4.58
N ILE A 119 3.27 8.99 -3.50
CA ILE A 119 3.02 8.69 -2.09
C ILE A 119 1.77 9.47 -1.67
N TYR A 120 0.70 8.80 -1.25
CA TYR A 120 -0.51 9.48 -0.79
C TYR A 120 -0.44 9.75 0.72
N GLN A 121 -0.38 11.03 1.10
CA GLN A 121 -0.76 11.49 2.43
C GLN A 121 -2.20 12.00 2.38
N SER A 122 -3.03 11.53 3.31
CA SER A 122 -4.42 11.96 3.43
C SER A 122 -4.51 13.41 3.93
N LYS A 123 -4.55 14.38 3.01
CA LYS A 123 -5.12 15.70 3.33
C LYS A 123 -6.64 15.63 3.21
N LYS A 124 -7.27 16.29 4.19
CA LYS A 124 -8.71 16.39 4.47
C LYS A 124 -9.53 16.59 3.18
N LEU A 125 -10.26 15.55 2.74
CA LEU A 125 -11.26 15.65 1.67
C LEU A 125 -12.42 16.52 2.17
N HIS A 126 -12.38 17.82 1.87
CA HIS A 126 -13.56 18.67 1.86
C HIS A 126 -14.11 18.66 0.43
N ASN A 127 -15.39 18.27 0.31
CA ASN A 127 -16.28 18.31 -0.84
C ASN A 127 -16.46 16.98 -1.60
N GLU A 128 -17.69 16.50 -1.50
CA GLU A 128 -18.26 15.40 -2.27
C GLU A 128 -18.50 15.90 -3.70
N GLY A 129 -17.64 15.52 -4.66
CA GLY A 129 -17.89 15.86 -6.07
C GLY A 129 -16.70 15.66 -6.99
N ASP A 130 -15.48 15.95 -6.52
CA ASP A 130 -14.31 15.93 -7.39
C ASP A 130 -13.41 14.72 -7.11
N ILE A 131 -13.42 13.78 -8.04
CA ILE A 131 -12.47 12.66 -8.11
C ILE A 131 -11.14 13.16 -8.71
N ALA A 132 -10.58 14.22 -8.13
CA ALA A 132 -9.27 14.74 -8.50
C ALA A 132 -8.35 14.61 -7.28
N ALA A 133 -7.66 13.48 -7.20
CA ALA A 133 -6.57 13.32 -6.24
C ALA A 133 -5.43 14.26 -6.65
N GLU A 134 -5.31 15.38 -5.94
CA GLU A 134 -4.19 16.30 -6.12
C GLU A 134 -2.90 15.64 -5.63
N VAL A 135 -1.95 15.53 -6.56
CA VAL A 135 -0.64 14.92 -6.36
C VAL A 135 0.28 15.93 -5.67
N GLN A 136 0.55 15.75 -4.37
CA GLN A 136 1.69 16.41 -3.74
C GLN A 136 2.88 15.45 -3.67
N SER A 137 3.92 15.74 -4.44
CA SER A 137 5.24 15.15 -4.26
C SER A 137 5.88 15.70 -2.98
N GLU A 138 5.60 15.11 -1.83
CA GLU A 138 6.30 15.45 -0.59
C GLU A 138 7.44 14.47 -0.28
N VAL A 139 8.54 15.05 0.19
CA VAL A 139 9.76 14.38 0.66
C VAL A 139 9.41 13.35 1.74
N PRO A 140 9.97 12.12 1.71
CA PRO A 140 9.68 11.10 2.70
C PRO A 140 9.94 11.59 4.14
N LEU A 141 9.01 11.29 5.05
CA LEU A 141 9.04 11.70 6.47
C LEU A 141 10.34 11.33 7.21
N TRP A 142 11.05 10.28 6.80
CA TRP A 142 12.34 9.88 7.40
C TRP A 142 13.52 10.77 6.99
N LYS A 143 13.29 11.79 6.17
CA LYS A 143 14.27 12.84 5.82
C LYS A 143 13.98 14.20 6.48
N ARG A 144 13.01 14.30 7.41
CA ARG A 144 12.73 15.50 8.20
C ARG A 144 13.31 15.40 9.60
#